data_AF-A0A538ARX4-F1
#
_entry.id   AF-A0A538ARX4-F1
#
_cell.length_a   1.000
_cell.length_b   1.000
_cell.length_c   1.000
_cell.angle_alpha   90.00
_cell.angle_beta   90.00
_cell.angle_gamma   90.00
#
_symmetry.space_group_name_H-M   'P 1'
#
loop_
_entity.id
_entity.type
_entity.pdbx_description
1 polymer ?
#
loop_
_entity_poly.entity_id
_entity_poly.type
_entity_poly.pdbx_seq_one_letter_code
_entity_poly.pdbx_strand_id
1 'polypeptide(L)'
;MRIRIAAAKRGTQGDEGVKSLAELVTDASALLYHAVVSGQNIGAELRDPIIRLREAVTAGQPVSAEAESKFLNAYARLAVLVAPVTAATLRATSRHYQSDAWLARVFRVQTMSAAQFASFLFGFLAICLLVTIGIGEGIRTFIAAVISSQEEVLKVREEMRAGKLALQGLDEQLKALDTEQPQPNQARGIVKAGLTKQREELDSRLSRLREQQLGLEEKIAKGYDTLGRITPFVDWAELRNVIVPIANMIGGFFLPLMYGALGTCAYILRTIYAQMVRRSYDARRGGEFIVRIFLGMLSGITLQWLLVRDGSTVPGGITPAVLAFLGGYSVELLFTAIDRLLSAVTGSMKTAPAEKGSPAPVNPENPAAGSG
;
A
#
# COMPACT_ATOMS: atom_id res chain seq x y z
N MET A 1 20.82 57.37 18.48
CA MET A 1 19.70 56.50 18.91
C MET A 1 18.68 56.44 17.77
N ARG A 2 18.17 55.23 17.47
CA ARG A 2 17.15 54.84 16.46
C ARG A 2 17.66 54.37 15.09
N ILE A 3 17.86 53.06 15.08
CA ILE A 3 17.68 52.09 14.00
C ILE A 3 16.47 52.43 13.11
N ARG A 4 16.66 52.38 11.78
CA ARG A 4 15.62 51.97 10.83
C ARG A 4 16.25 51.06 9.78
N ILE A 5 16.13 49.76 10.01
CA ILE A 5 16.33 48.70 9.02
C ILE A 5 15.29 48.92 7.93
N ALA A 6 15.76 49.12 6.70
CA ALA A 6 14.94 49.18 5.51
C ALA A 6 14.28 47.81 5.29
N ALA A 7 12.96 47.77 5.43
CA ALA A 7 12.14 46.72 4.87
C ALA A 7 12.06 46.93 3.35
N ALA A 8 12.84 46.15 2.59
CA ALA A 8 12.69 46.04 1.14
C ALA A 8 12.22 44.61 0.81
N LYS A 9 10.90 44.42 0.84
CA LYS A 9 10.23 43.26 0.24
C LYS A 9 9.53 43.71 -1.04
N ARG A 10 10.18 43.51 -2.19
CA ARG A 10 9.61 43.16 -3.50
C ARG A 10 10.64 43.37 -4.62
N GLY A 11 11.07 42.27 -5.23
CA GLY A 11 11.62 42.19 -6.58
C GLY A 11 11.14 40.86 -7.16
N THR A 12 10.10 40.87 -7.99
CA THR A 12 10.19 40.83 -9.47
C THR A 12 10.69 39.49 -9.99
N GLN A 13 9.74 38.70 -10.52
CA GLN A 13 9.99 37.65 -11.51
C GLN A 13 10.78 38.27 -12.67
N GLY A 14 11.99 37.77 -12.95
CA GLY A 14 12.80 38.23 -14.08
C GLY A 14 14.32 38.17 -13.91
N ASP A 15 14.87 37.15 -13.24
CA ASP A 15 16.32 36.86 -13.29
C ASP A 15 16.58 35.36 -13.08
N GLU A 16 16.36 34.56 -14.12
CA GLU A 16 16.93 33.20 -14.15
C GLU A 16 18.43 33.31 -14.47
N GLY A 17 19.28 33.07 -13.47
CA GLY A 17 20.61 32.51 -13.77
C GLY A 17 21.78 32.89 -12.87
N VAL A 18 21.68 33.84 -11.94
CA VAL A 18 22.81 34.19 -11.07
C VAL A 18 22.45 34.01 -9.62
N LYS A 19 22.88 32.88 -9.04
CA LYS A 19 22.79 32.66 -7.58
C LYS A 19 23.51 33.81 -6.87
N SER A 20 22.86 34.40 -5.88
CA SER A 20 23.51 35.40 -5.04
C SER A 20 24.74 34.81 -4.34
N LEU A 21 25.78 35.63 -4.10
CA LEU A 21 26.98 35.18 -3.38
C LEU A 21 26.63 34.57 -2.01
N ALA A 22 25.60 35.11 -1.34
CA ALA A 22 25.08 34.58 -0.08
C ALA A 22 24.52 33.15 -0.22
N GLU A 23 23.81 32.85 -1.30
CA GLU A 23 23.32 31.49 -1.59
C GLU A 23 24.46 30.52 -1.88
N LEU A 24 25.46 30.94 -2.66
CA LEU A 24 26.64 30.12 -2.97
C LEU A 24 27.44 29.80 -1.71
N VAL A 25 27.63 30.79 -0.83
CA VAL A 25 28.30 30.62 0.47
C VAL A 25 27.55 29.64 1.36
N THR A 26 26.21 29.69 1.35
CA THR A 26 25.36 28.75 2.09
C THR A 26 25.51 27.33 1.55
N ASP A 27 25.47 27.16 0.23
CA ASP A 27 25.67 25.87 -0.45
C ASP A 27 27.06 25.27 -0.18
N ALA A 28 28.11 26.09 -0.29
CA ALA A 28 29.48 25.71 -0.03
C ALA A 28 29.69 25.28 1.43
N SER A 29 29.11 26.03 2.37
CA SER A 29 29.15 25.69 3.79
C SER A 29 28.47 24.34 4.06
N ALA A 30 27.31 24.10 3.44
CA ALA A 30 26.57 22.86 3.62
C ALA A 30 27.35 21.64 3.09
N LEU A 31 28.01 21.78 1.93
CA LEU A 31 28.91 20.74 1.40
C LEU A 31 30.14 20.52 2.30
N LEU A 32 30.75 21.60 2.80
CA LEU A 32 31.93 21.52 3.67
C LEU A 32 31.60 20.75 4.95
N TYR A 33 30.49 21.08 5.61
CA TYR A 33 30.05 20.37 6.80
C TYR A 33 29.64 18.92 6.50
N HIS A 34 29.04 18.65 5.34
CA HIS A 34 28.76 17.27 4.93
C HIS A 34 30.05 16.47 4.81
N ALA A 35 31.04 16.96 4.08
CA ALA A 35 32.29 16.24 3.86
C ALA A 35 33.06 15.98 5.16
N VAL A 36 33.11 16.96 6.08
CA VAL A 36 33.70 16.75 7.42
C VAL A 36 32.95 15.69 8.22
N VAL A 37 31.61 15.71 8.22
CA VAL A 37 30.77 14.70 8.90
C VAL A 37 30.94 13.31 8.27
N SER A 38 31.12 13.24 6.95
CA SER A 38 31.42 11.99 6.23
C SER A 38 32.85 11.48 6.47
N GLY A 39 33.65 12.15 7.31
CA GLY A 39 35.01 11.75 7.65
C GLY A 39 36.04 12.04 6.56
N GLN A 40 35.72 12.86 5.56
CA GLN A 40 36.69 13.29 4.55
C GLN A 40 37.63 14.34 5.14
N ASN A 41 38.93 14.14 4.94
CA ASN A 41 39.94 15.09 5.40
C ASN A 41 40.02 16.28 4.42
N ILE A 42 39.46 17.41 4.82
CA ILE A 42 39.50 18.65 4.04
C ILE A 42 40.66 19.52 4.53
N GLY A 43 41.64 19.71 3.66
CA GLY A 43 42.79 20.58 3.93
C GLY A 43 42.38 22.04 4.16
N ALA A 44 43.21 22.76 4.94
CA ALA A 44 42.99 24.17 5.29
C ALA A 44 42.82 25.07 4.05
N GLU A 45 43.47 24.73 2.93
CA GLU A 45 43.38 25.46 1.66
C GLU A 45 41.97 25.52 1.08
N LEU A 46 41.15 24.48 1.29
CA LEU A 46 39.75 24.44 0.79
C LEU A 46 38.78 24.95 1.86
N ARG A 47 39.06 24.64 3.13
CA ARG A 47 38.19 24.96 4.25
C ARG A 47 38.17 26.46 4.57
N ASP A 48 39.35 27.06 4.68
CA ASP A 48 39.51 28.41 5.25
C ASP A 48 38.91 29.52 4.36
N PRO A 49 39.02 29.48 3.01
CA PRO A 49 38.35 30.46 2.15
C PRO A 49 36.82 30.44 2.29
N ILE A 50 36.22 29.25 2.45
CA ILE A 50 34.77 29.08 2.62
C ILE A 50 34.30 29.65 3.96
N ILE A 51 35.03 29.36 5.04
CA ILE A 51 34.69 29.85 6.38
C ILE A 51 34.82 31.38 6.46
N ARG A 52 35.93 31.94 5.97
CA ARG A 52 36.18 33.40 6.01
C ARG A 52 35.14 34.17 5.21
N LEU A 53 34.78 33.68 4.02
CA LEU A 53 33.78 34.35 3.20
C LEU A 53 32.40 34.29 3.86
N ARG A 54 32.04 33.16 4.46
CA ARG A 54 30.80 33.04 5.24
C ARG A 54 30.75 34.03 6.39
N GLU A 55 31.83 34.16 7.14
CA GLU A 55 31.91 35.13 8.25
C GLU A 55 31.72 36.56 7.76
N ALA A 56 32.42 36.96 6.68
CA ALA A 56 32.29 38.28 6.09
C ALA A 56 30.84 38.56 5.60
N VAL A 57 30.25 37.60 4.88
CA VAL A 57 28.87 37.72 4.35
C VAL A 57 27.83 37.76 5.49
N THR A 58 28.01 36.94 6.53
CA THR A 58 27.09 36.91 7.69
C THR A 58 27.20 38.19 8.53
N ALA A 59 28.40 38.75 8.64
CA ALA A 59 28.65 40.01 9.33
C ALA A 59 28.25 41.25 8.51
N GLY A 60 27.79 41.07 7.25
CA GLY A 60 27.44 42.16 6.35
C GLY A 60 28.64 43.01 5.92
N GLN A 61 29.86 42.45 5.97
CA GLN A 61 31.07 43.14 5.55
C GLN A 61 31.23 43.11 4.03
N PRO A 62 31.84 44.16 3.44
CA PRO A 62 32.16 44.17 2.01
C PRO A 62 33.16 43.06 1.69
N VAL A 63 32.83 42.25 0.68
CA VAL A 63 33.67 41.16 0.20
C VAL A 63 34.62 41.69 -0.88
N SER A 64 35.92 41.41 -0.76
CA SER A 64 36.89 41.75 -1.80
C SER A 64 36.85 40.73 -2.94
N ALA A 65 37.13 41.19 -4.18
CA ALA A 65 37.18 40.33 -5.36
C ALA A 65 38.19 39.18 -5.22
N GLU A 66 39.30 39.40 -4.50
CA GLU A 66 40.29 38.36 -4.23
C GLU A 66 39.74 37.28 -3.29
N ALA A 67 38.98 37.66 -2.26
CA ALA A 67 38.38 36.71 -1.32
C ALA A 67 37.28 35.88 -2.01
N GLU A 68 36.48 36.51 -2.86
CA GLU A 68 35.48 35.82 -3.69
C GLU A 68 36.12 34.82 -4.66
N SER A 69 37.19 35.21 -5.35
CA SER A 69 37.91 34.30 -6.27
C SER A 69 38.50 33.09 -5.54
N LYS A 70 39.09 33.28 -4.36
CA LYS A 70 39.62 32.17 -3.54
C LYS A 70 38.51 31.23 -3.08
N PHE A 71 37.36 31.79 -2.70
CA PHE A 71 36.18 31.02 -2.35
C PHE A 71 35.64 30.19 -3.52
N LEU A 72 35.44 30.78 -4.69
CA LEU A 72 34.89 30.07 -5.85
C LEU A 72 35.77 28.90 -6.28
N ASN A 73 37.10 29.06 -6.22
CA ASN A 73 38.04 27.98 -6.48
C ASN A 73 37.93 26.87 -5.42
N ALA A 74 37.91 27.23 -4.14
CA ALA A 74 37.74 26.27 -3.05
C ALA A 74 36.41 25.51 -3.16
N TYR A 75 35.33 26.20 -3.49
CA TYR A 75 34.00 25.62 -3.66
C TYR A 75 33.95 24.65 -4.84
N ALA A 76 34.55 25.00 -5.99
CA ALA A 76 34.62 24.11 -7.16
C ALA A 76 35.39 22.82 -6.85
N ARG A 77 36.55 22.92 -6.20
CA ARG A 77 37.36 21.76 -5.79
C ARG A 77 36.64 20.90 -4.74
N LEU A 78 35.97 21.55 -3.79
CA LEU A 78 35.14 20.86 -2.82
C LEU A 78 34.01 20.08 -3.52
N ALA A 79 33.27 20.70 -4.43
CA ALA A 79 32.17 20.06 -5.15
C ALA A 79 32.60 18.79 -5.92
N VAL A 80 33.80 18.80 -6.50
CA VAL A 80 34.39 17.60 -7.13
C VAL A 80 34.73 16.53 -6.09
N LEU A 81 35.28 16.93 -4.94
CA LEU A 81 35.70 16.01 -3.88
C LEU A 81 34.51 15.30 -3.20
N VAL A 82 33.36 15.98 -3.08
CA VAL A 82 32.16 15.42 -2.46
C VAL A 82 31.20 14.76 -3.46
N ALA A 83 31.60 14.61 -4.73
CA ALA A 83 30.80 13.90 -5.73
C ALA A 83 30.49 12.45 -5.26
N PRO A 84 29.27 11.93 -5.46
CA PRO A 84 28.16 12.44 -6.28
C PRO A 84 27.23 13.45 -5.57
N VAL A 85 27.53 13.88 -4.34
CA VAL A 85 26.65 14.75 -3.55
C VAL A 85 26.80 16.21 -4.00
N THR A 86 25.75 16.75 -4.61
CA THR A 86 25.71 18.17 -5.03
C THR A 86 25.02 19.04 -3.98
N ALA A 87 25.26 20.35 -4.02
CA ALA A 87 24.53 21.29 -3.16
C ALA A 87 23.01 21.24 -3.38
N ALA A 88 22.56 20.97 -4.62
CA ALA A 88 21.14 20.79 -4.92
C ALA A 88 20.55 19.54 -4.24
N THR A 89 21.25 18.41 -4.32
CA THR A 89 20.86 17.16 -3.63
C THR A 89 20.87 17.34 -2.12
N LEU A 90 21.87 18.05 -1.60
CA LEU A 90 21.99 18.31 -0.16
C LEU A 90 20.88 19.25 0.32
N ARG A 91 20.49 20.26 -0.47
CA ARG A 91 19.38 21.17 -0.14
C ARG A 91 18.02 20.47 -0.21
N ALA A 92 17.82 19.59 -1.19
CA ALA A 92 16.61 18.78 -1.31
C ALA A 92 16.44 17.78 -0.15
N THR A 93 17.55 17.36 0.48
CA THR A 93 17.55 16.37 1.58
C THR A 93 17.77 16.97 2.97
N SER A 94 18.39 18.15 3.08
CA SER A 94 18.60 18.85 4.34
C SER A 94 17.34 19.59 4.77
N ARG A 95 16.45 18.87 5.46
CA ARG A 95 15.45 19.55 6.30
C ARG A 95 16.20 20.24 7.43
N HIS A 96 16.23 21.57 7.41
CA HIS A 96 16.56 22.40 8.57
C HIS A 96 15.76 21.88 9.77
N TYR A 97 16.45 21.31 10.76
CA TYR A 97 15.86 20.90 12.03
C TYR A 97 15.57 22.15 12.86
N GLN A 98 14.52 22.89 12.47
CA GLN A 98 13.72 23.65 13.42
C GLN A 98 12.45 22.82 13.61
N SER A 99 12.48 21.93 14.60
CA SER A 99 11.24 21.36 15.09
C SER A 99 10.44 22.51 15.73
N ASP A 100 9.48 23.07 15.00
CA ASP A 100 8.35 23.77 15.61
C ASP A 100 7.56 22.74 16.41
N ALA A 101 8.08 22.49 17.61
CA ALA A 101 7.75 21.35 18.42
C ALA A 101 6.51 21.66 19.27
N TRP A 102 5.37 21.83 18.60
CA TRP A 102 4.09 21.85 19.31
C TRP A 102 3.88 20.51 20.04
N LEU A 103 4.31 19.39 19.43
CA LEU A 103 4.26 18.05 20.02
C LEU A 103 5.27 17.84 21.18
N ALA A 104 6.47 18.44 21.15
CA ALA A 104 7.41 18.35 22.29
C ALA A 104 7.02 19.26 23.46
N ARG A 105 6.12 20.23 23.24
CA ARG A 105 5.50 21.01 24.33
C ARG A 105 4.41 20.22 25.05
N VAL A 106 3.69 19.37 24.32
CA VAL A 106 2.64 18.49 24.86
C VAL A 106 3.26 17.28 25.58
N PHE A 107 4.30 16.68 25.00
CA PHE A 107 5.05 15.60 25.64
C PHE A 107 6.37 16.16 26.18
N ARG A 108 6.47 16.36 27.51
CA ARG A 108 7.68 16.79 28.27
C ARG A 108 8.88 15.84 28.09
N VAL A 109 9.40 15.73 26.88
CA VAL A 109 10.52 14.87 26.55
C VAL A 109 11.73 15.77 26.29
N GLN A 110 12.77 15.58 27.11
CA GLN A 110 14.06 16.25 26.98
C GLN A 110 14.63 16.08 25.57
N THR A 111 15.45 17.02 25.12
CA THR A 111 16.10 17.09 23.80
C THR A 111 16.59 15.72 23.30
N MET A 112 15.77 15.03 22.51
CA MET A 112 16.07 13.70 21.98
C MET A 112 17.12 13.82 20.87
N SER A 113 18.10 12.91 20.86
CA SER A 113 19.01 12.74 19.73
C SER A 113 18.20 12.41 18.46
N ALA A 114 18.64 12.88 17.29
CA ALA A 114 17.92 12.64 16.03
C ALA A 114 17.65 11.14 15.75
N ALA A 115 18.50 10.25 16.26
CA ALA A 115 18.30 8.80 16.24
C ALA A 115 17.09 8.33 17.06
N GLN A 116 16.93 8.90 18.26
CA GLN A 116 15.81 8.59 19.15
C GLN A 116 14.50 9.12 18.58
N PHE A 117 14.51 10.30 17.97
CA PHE A 117 13.33 10.86 17.31
C PHE A 117 12.88 10.01 16.12
N ALA A 118 13.81 9.59 15.25
CA ALA A 118 13.49 8.70 14.13
C ALA A 118 12.96 7.35 14.61
N SER A 119 13.60 6.75 15.62
CA SER A 119 13.13 5.50 16.23
C SER A 119 11.73 5.65 16.83
N PHE A 120 11.44 6.77 17.50
CA PHE A 120 10.12 7.02 18.07
C PHE A 120 9.07 7.20 16.97
N LEU A 121 9.38 7.96 15.91
CA LEU A 121 8.47 8.18 14.79
C LEU A 121 8.10 6.88 14.09
N PHE A 122 9.09 6.06 13.71
CA PHE A 122 8.82 4.79 13.03
C PHE A 122 8.23 3.74 13.98
N GLY A 123 8.58 3.78 15.26
CA GLY A 123 7.97 2.91 16.28
C GLY A 123 6.50 3.25 16.51
N PHE A 124 6.17 4.54 16.62
CA PHE A 124 4.80 5.03 16.71
C PHE A 124 4.02 4.68 15.44
N LEU A 125 4.61 4.89 14.25
CA LEU A 125 4.00 4.49 12.99
C LEU A 125 3.72 2.99 12.93
N ALA A 126 4.64 2.13 13.41
CA ALA A 126 4.42 0.69 13.47
C ALA A 126 3.24 0.32 14.41
N ILE A 127 3.11 1.00 15.55
CA ILE A 127 1.96 0.81 16.45
C ILE A 127 0.66 1.27 15.77
N CYS A 128 0.66 2.44 15.12
CA CYS A 128 -0.50 2.91 14.35
C CYS A 128 -0.90 1.92 13.25
N LEU A 129 0.08 1.35 12.53
CA LEU A 129 -0.16 0.32 11.53
C LEU A 129 -0.75 -0.94 12.16
N LEU A 130 -0.20 -1.43 13.28
CA LEU A 130 -0.76 -2.60 13.98
C LEU A 130 -2.20 -2.39 14.43
N VAL A 131 -2.52 -1.22 14.98
CA VAL A 131 -3.89 -0.88 15.37
C VAL A 131 -4.80 -0.81 14.15
N THR A 132 -4.35 -0.17 13.06
CA THR A 132 -5.12 -0.04 11.82
C THR A 132 -5.37 -1.41 11.16
N ILE A 133 -4.36 -2.29 11.16
CA ILE A 133 -4.46 -3.66 10.68
C ILE A 133 -5.45 -4.44 11.54
N GLY A 134 -5.36 -4.34 12.87
CA GLY A 134 -6.29 -5.02 13.78
C GLY A 134 -7.74 -4.60 13.57
N ILE A 135 -7.98 -3.29 13.41
CA ILE A 135 -9.31 -2.76 13.05
C ILE A 135 -9.75 -3.27 11.69
N GLY A 136 -8.86 -3.25 10.68
CA GLY A 136 -9.14 -3.72 9.33
C GLY A 136 -9.52 -5.20 9.27
N GLU A 137 -8.79 -6.06 9.98
CA GLU A 137 -9.12 -7.50 10.10
C GLU A 137 -10.42 -7.72 10.87
N GLY A 138 -10.68 -6.92 11.92
CA GLY A 138 -11.95 -6.93 12.64
C GLY A 138 -13.14 -6.60 11.73
N ILE A 139 -13.03 -5.50 10.97
CA ILE A 139 -14.05 -5.07 10.00
C ILE A 139 -14.24 -6.13 8.92
N ARG A 140 -13.16 -6.69 8.36
CA ARG A 140 -13.23 -7.73 7.34
C ARG A 140 -13.96 -8.98 7.84
N THR A 141 -13.59 -9.46 9.03
CA THR A 141 -14.21 -10.64 9.66
C THR A 141 -15.70 -10.40 9.92
N PHE A 142 -16.04 -9.21 10.39
CA PHE A 142 -17.41 -8.82 10.63
C PHE A 142 -18.23 -8.76 9.32
N ILE A 143 -17.69 -8.15 8.27
CA ILE A 143 -18.32 -8.11 6.95
C ILE A 143 -18.56 -9.52 6.41
N ALA A 144 -17.57 -10.42 6.54
CA ALA A 144 -17.71 -11.81 6.11
C ALA A 144 -18.86 -12.53 6.85
N ALA A 145 -19.04 -12.27 8.14
CA ALA A 145 -20.16 -12.82 8.92
C ALA A 145 -21.53 -12.27 8.49
N VAL A 146 -21.59 -11.01 8.05
CA VAL A 146 -22.81 -10.43 7.48
C VAL A 146 -23.13 -11.06 6.11
N ILE A 147 -22.11 -11.25 5.26
CA ILE A 147 -22.27 -11.90 3.95
C ILE A 147 -22.78 -13.33 4.10
N SER A 148 -22.20 -14.13 5.00
CA SER A 148 -22.66 -15.51 5.24
C SER A 148 -24.12 -15.55 5.70
N SER A 149 -24.52 -14.59 6.55
CA SER A 149 -25.92 -14.46 7.00
C SER A 149 -26.87 -14.11 5.83
N GLN A 150 -26.43 -13.29 4.87
CA GLN A 150 -27.24 -13.00 3.68
C GLN A 150 -27.44 -14.21 2.78
N GLU A 151 -26.39 -15.03 2.59
CA GLU A 151 -26.51 -16.27 1.82
C GLU A 151 -27.49 -17.25 2.46
N GLU A 152 -27.50 -17.35 3.79
CA GLU A 152 -28.49 -18.16 4.52
C GLU A 152 -29.92 -17.65 4.30
N VAL A 153 -30.15 -16.33 4.34
CA VAL A 153 -31.47 -15.74 4.06
C VAL A 153 -31.94 -16.07 2.64
N LEU A 154 -31.05 -16.02 1.64
CA LEU A 154 -31.40 -16.36 0.26
C LEU A 154 -31.82 -17.83 0.15
N LYS A 155 -31.08 -18.76 0.76
CA LYS A 155 -31.43 -20.19 0.79
C LYS A 155 -32.77 -20.44 1.48
N VAL A 156 -32.99 -19.85 2.64
CA VAL A 156 -34.26 -19.96 3.38
C VAL A 156 -35.43 -19.41 2.55
N ARG A 157 -35.22 -18.29 1.85
CA ARG A 157 -36.24 -17.69 0.98
C ARG A 157 -36.58 -18.59 -0.20
N GLU A 158 -35.60 -19.26 -0.80
CA GLU A 158 -35.80 -20.25 -1.86
C GLU A 158 -36.57 -21.48 -1.36
N GLU A 159 -36.17 -22.04 -0.21
CA GLU A 159 -36.88 -23.16 0.43
C GLU A 159 -38.34 -22.81 0.75
N MET A 160 -38.57 -21.60 1.27
CA MET A 160 -39.94 -21.13 1.52
C MET A 160 -40.76 -20.96 0.25
N ARG A 161 -40.15 -20.50 -0.86
CA ARG A 161 -40.86 -20.40 -2.15
C ARG A 161 -41.27 -21.79 -2.65
N ALA A 162 -40.34 -22.76 -2.62
CA ALA A 162 -40.62 -24.13 -3.02
C ALA A 162 -41.71 -24.77 -2.13
N GLY A 163 -41.61 -24.60 -0.80
CA GLY A 163 -42.60 -25.12 0.14
C GLY A 163 -44.00 -24.50 -0.05
N LYS A 164 -44.09 -23.20 -0.35
CA LYS A 164 -45.38 -22.55 -0.65
C LYS A 164 -46.04 -23.10 -1.91
N LEU A 165 -45.27 -23.34 -2.97
CA LEU A 165 -45.78 -23.95 -4.20
C LEU A 165 -46.28 -25.38 -3.95
N ALA A 166 -45.56 -26.17 -3.15
CA ALA A 166 -46.00 -27.50 -2.76
C ALA A 166 -47.29 -27.48 -1.92
N LEU A 167 -47.43 -26.50 -1.02
CA LEU A 167 -48.65 -26.32 -0.23
C LEU A 167 -49.85 -25.93 -1.09
N GLN A 168 -49.65 -25.04 -2.08
CA GLN A 168 -50.68 -24.71 -3.07
C GLN A 168 -51.12 -25.92 -3.88
N GLY A 169 -50.18 -26.77 -4.33
CA GLY A 169 -50.50 -28.01 -5.02
C GLY A 169 -51.31 -29.00 -4.17
N LEU A 170 -50.99 -29.11 -2.88
CA LEU A 170 -51.77 -29.91 -1.92
C LEU A 170 -53.19 -29.36 -1.72
N ASP A 171 -53.32 -28.03 -1.61
CA ASP A 171 -54.62 -27.35 -1.48
C ASP A 171 -55.49 -27.56 -2.73
N GLU A 172 -54.90 -27.55 -3.93
CA GLU A 172 -55.60 -27.84 -5.18
C GLU A 172 -56.05 -29.30 -5.26
N GLN A 173 -55.20 -30.25 -4.88
CA GLN A 173 -55.57 -31.67 -4.83
C GLN A 173 -56.72 -31.92 -3.84
N LEU A 174 -56.66 -31.32 -2.65
CA LEU A 174 -57.72 -31.39 -1.65
C LEU A 174 -59.04 -30.79 -2.17
N LYS A 175 -58.99 -29.65 -2.86
CA LYS A 175 -60.18 -29.04 -3.50
C LYS A 175 -60.76 -29.89 -4.62
N ALA A 176 -59.92 -30.52 -5.44
CA ALA A 176 -60.37 -31.43 -6.50
C ALA A 176 -61.10 -32.66 -5.92
N LEU A 177 -60.54 -33.24 -4.85
CA LEU A 177 -61.14 -34.32 -4.07
C LEU A 177 -62.49 -33.94 -3.45
N ASP A 178 -62.67 -32.68 -3.04
CA ASP A 178 -63.92 -32.16 -2.47
C ASP A 178 -64.98 -31.81 -3.53
N THR A 179 -64.56 -31.53 -4.77
CA THR A 179 -65.45 -31.15 -5.88
C THR A 179 -66.04 -32.37 -6.60
N GLU A 180 -65.33 -33.50 -6.64
CA GLU A 180 -65.82 -34.75 -7.27
C GLU A 180 -66.79 -35.53 -6.35
N GLN A 181 -68.11 -35.31 -6.51
CA GLN A 181 -69.29 -36.12 -6.08
C GLN A 181 -69.32 -36.88 -4.72
N PRO A 182 -70.48 -36.89 -4.01
CA PRO A 182 -70.60 -37.23 -2.59
C PRO A 182 -70.81 -38.74 -2.30
N GLN A 183 -70.06 -39.64 -2.94
CA GLN A 183 -70.10 -41.07 -2.55
C GLN A 183 -68.94 -41.42 -1.58
N PRO A 184 -69.25 -41.92 -0.37
CA PRO A 184 -68.28 -42.15 0.69
C PRO A 184 -67.49 -43.44 0.45
N ASN A 185 -66.41 -43.35 -0.32
CA ASN A 185 -65.43 -44.43 -0.41
C ASN A 185 -64.40 -44.33 0.71
N GLN A 186 -64.22 -45.39 1.51
CA GLN A 186 -63.28 -45.45 2.64
C GLN A 186 -61.83 -45.13 2.22
N ALA A 187 -61.43 -45.53 1.00
CA ALA A 187 -60.14 -45.19 0.42
C ALA A 187 -59.94 -43.67 0.26
N ARG A 188 -60.96 -42.92 -0.15
CA ARG A 188 -60.90 -41.45 -0.29
C ARG A 188 -60.69 -40.75 1.05
N GLY A 189 -61.34 -41.22 2.11
CA GLY A 189 -61.17 -40.68 3.46
C GLY A 189 -59.73 -40.81 3.96
N ILE A 190 -59.08 -41.94 3.66
CA ILE A 190 -57.68 -42.20 4.01
C ILE A 190 -56.73 -41.29 3.21
N VAL A 191 -56.95 -41.14 1.90
CA VAL A 191 -56.14 -40.23 1.05
C VAL A 191 -56.30 -38.78 1.50
N LYS A 192 -57.53 -38.33 1.77
CA LYS A 192 -57.81 -36.99 2.29
C LYS A 192 -57.11 -36.74 3.62
N ALA A 193 -57.19 -37.68 4.57
CA ALA A 193 -56.52 -37.58 5.87
C ALA A 193 -54.97 -37.54 5.75
N GLY A 194 -54.40 -38.30 4.80
CA GLY A 194 -52.98 -38.27 4.49
C GLY A 194 -52.52 -36.91 3.93
N LEU A 195 -53.26 -36.38 2.95
CA LEU A 195 -52.99 -35.08 2.34
C LEU A 195 -53.15 -33.93 3.36
N THR A 196 -54.15 -33.97 4.23
CA THR A 196 -54.30 -32.96 5.30
C THR A 196 -53.15 -33.00 6.29
N LYS A 197 -52.65 -34.19 6.65
CA LYS A 197 -51.49 -34.33 7.53
C LYS A 197 -50.21 -33.79 6.88
N GLN A 198 -49.99 -34.10 5.59
CA GLN A 198 -48.85 -33.57 4.83
C GLN A 198 -48.91 -32.05 4.70
N ARG A 199 -50.10 -31.49 4.48
CA ARG A 199 -50.33 -30.04 4.45
C ARG A 199 -49.98 -29.40 5.79
N GLU A 200 -50.44 -29.97 6.90
CA GLU A 200 -50.18 -29.45 8.25
C GLU A 200 -48.69 -29.51 8.61
N GLU A 201 -48.01 -30.62 8.28
CA GLU A 201 -46.56 -30.75 8.44
C GLU A 201 -45.81 -29.70 7.63
N LEU A 202 -46.19 -29.50 6.36
CA LEU A 202 -45.56 -28.52 5.48
C LEU A 202 -45.79 -27.08 5.94
N ASP A 203 -46.99 -26.75 6.44
CA ASP A 203 -47.32 -25.43 6.99
C ASP A 203 -46.53 -25.14 8.28
N SER A 204 -46.37 -26.16 9.14
CA SER A 204 -45.51 -26.08 10.33
C SER A 204 -44.03 -25.87 9.96
N ARG A 205 -43.56 -26.45 8.85
CA ARG A 205 -42.20 -26.23 8.35
C ARG A 205 -42.03 -24.82 7.78
N LEU A 206 -43.01 -24.33 7.01
CA LEU A 206 -42.99 -22.98 6.43
C LEU A 206 -43.02 -21.89 7.51
N SER A 207 -43.77 -22.09 8.60
CA SER A 207 -43.77 -21.16 9.73
C SER A 207 -42.42 -21.09 10.43
N ARG A 208 -41.75 -22.23 10.69
CA ARG A 208 -40.37 -22.26 11.22
C ARG A 208 -39.37 -21.55 10.31
N LEU A 209 -39.44 -21.80 9.00
CA LEU A 209 -38.57 -21.14 8.03
C LEU A 209 -38.80 -19.62 8.01
N ARG A 210 -40.06 -19.17 8.17
CA ARG A 210 -40.40 -17.75 8.26
C ARG A 210 -39.80 -17.11 9.51
N GLU A 211 -39.89 -17.76 10.66
CA GLU A 211 -39.25 -17.28 11.91
C GLU A 211 -37.73 -17.20 11.76
N GLN A 212 -37.11 -18.22 11.17
CA GLN A 212 -35.68 -18.21 10.87
C GLN A 212 -35.29 -17.06 9.94
N GLN A 213 -36.07 -16.80 8.88
CA GLN A 213 -35.83 -15.68 7.98
C GLN A 213 -35.88 -14.34 8.73
N LEU A 214 -36.91 -14.11 9.55
CA LEU A 214 -37.07 -12.88 10.32
C LEU A 214 -35.90 -12.67 11.30
N GLY A 215 -35.48 -13.73 12.00
CA GLY A 215 -34.34 -13.66 12.91
C GLY A 215 -33.01 -13.38 12.21
N LEU A 216 -32.80 -13.93 11.01
CA LEU A 216 -31.62 -13.64 10.19
C LEU A 216 -31.62 -12.20 9.66
N GLU A 217 -32.76 -11.71 9.16
CA GLU A 217 -32.91 -10.33 8.70
C GLU A 217 -32.66 -9.33 9.84
N GLU A 218 -33.14 -9.63 11.06
CA GLU A 218 -32.87 -8.82 12.25
C GLU A 218 -31.38 -8.81 12.62
N LYS A 219 -30.71 -9.97 12.59
CA LYS A 219 -29.25 -10.06 12.83
C LYS A 219 -28.46 -9.23 11.82
N ILE A 220 -28.83 -9.29 10.54
CA ILE A 220 -28.20 -8.52 9.47
C ILE A 220 -28.40 -7.02 9.71
N ALA A 221 -29.62 -6.59 10.02
CA ALA A 221 -29.95 -5.19 10.30
C ALA A 221 -29.15 -4.66 11.51
N LYS A 222 -29.10 -5.41 12.61
CA LYS A 222 -28.26 -5.09 13.78
C LYS A 222 -26.77 -5.07 13.43
N GLY A 223 -26.35 -5.91 12.50
CA GLY A 223 -24.98 -5.96 12.02
C GLY A 223 -24.57 -4.65 11.34
N TYR A 224 -25.40 -4.15 10.43
CA TYR A 224 -25.21 -2.85 9.77
C TYR A 224 -25.25 -1.67 10.75
N ASP A 225 -26.16 -1.68 11.72
CA ASP A 225 -26.23 -0.66 12.78
C ASP A 225 -24.96 -0.63 13.64
N THR A 226 -24.44 -1.82 14.01
CA THR A 226 -23.20 -1.94 14.78
C THR A 226 -21.99 -1.41 14.00
N LEU A 227 -21.92 -1.69 12.70
CA LEU A 227 -20.89 -1.10 11.82
C LEU A 227 -20.97 0.42 11.77
N GLY A 228 -22.18 0.97 11.63
CA GLY A 228 -22.41 2.42 11.68
C GLY A 228 -21.94 3.06 12.99
N ARG A 229 -22.11 2.37 14.12
CA ARG A 229 -21.62 2.85 15.42
C ARG A 229 -20.08 2.86 15.51
N ILE A 230 -19.41 1.85 14.96
CA ILE A 230 -17.93 1.75 15.00
C ILE A 230 -17.27 2.70 13.99
N THR A 231 -17.92 2.91 12.85
CA THR A 231 -17.40 3.75 11.76
C THR A 231 -18.46 4.78 11.34
N PRO A 232 -18.66 5.84 12.15
CA PRO A 232 -19.76 6.81 11.98
C PRO A 232 -19.64 7.67 10.72
N PHE A 233 -18.48 7.63 10.06
CA PHE A 233 -18.20 8.35 8.81
C PHE A 233 -18.61 7.56 7.56
N VAL A 234 -19.12 6.33 7.70
CA VAL A 234 -19.55 5.47 6.60
C VAL A 234 -21.02 5.08 6.77
N ASP A 235 -21.85 5.37 5.75
CA ASP A 235 -23.23 4.91 5.72
C ASP A 235 -23.31 3.47 5.18
N TRP A 236 -23.26 2.51 6.10
CA TRP A 236 -23.28 1.09 5.74
C TRP A 236 -24.64 0.61 5.24
N ALA A 237 -25.72 1.38 5.45
CA ALA A 237 -27.05 1.03 4.96
C ALA A 237 -27.13 1.20 3.43
N GLU A 238 -26.54 2.28 2.90
CA GLU A 238 -26.42 2.51 1.46
C GLU A 238 -25.44 1.51 0.81
N LEU A 239 -24.38 1.12 1.53
CA LEU A 239 -23.34 0.22 1.03
C LEU A 239 -23.72 -1.28 1.05
N ARG A 240 -24.95 -1.63 1.45
CA ARG A 240 -25.42 -3.03 1.51
C ARG A 240 -25.19 -3.79 0.20
N ASN A 241 -25.39 -3.14 -0.95
CA ASN A 241 -25.25 -3.77 -2.27
C ASN A 241 -23.79 -3.87 -2.75
N VAL A 242 -22.86 -3.14 -2.12
CA VAL A 242 -21.44 -3.11 -2.48
C VAL A 242 -20.54 -3.68 -1.39
N ILE A 243 -21.12 -4.31 -0.37
CA ILE A 243 -20.39 -4.88 0.77
C ILE A 243 -19.38 -5.96 0.35
N VAL A 244 -19.71 -6.77 -0.66
CA VAL A 244 -18.83 -7.83 -1.19
C VAL A 244 -17.60 -7.24 -1.91
N PRO A 245 -17.74 -6.31 -2.87
CA PRO A 245 -16.61 -5.57 -3.44
C PRO A 245 -15.73 -4.88 -2.38
N ILE A 246 -16.33 -4.28 -1.36
CA ILE A 246 -15.60 -3.61 -0.27
C ILE A 246 -14.78 -4.62 0.52
N ALA A 247 -15.36 -5.77 0.90
CA ALA A 247 -14.65 -6.83 1.59
C ALA A 247 -13.44 -7.32 0.79
N ASN A 248 -13.62 -7.49 -0.53
CA ASN A 248 -12.55 -7.89 -1.45
C ASN A 248 -11.47 -6.83 -1.56
N MET A 249 -11.82 -5.54 -1.55
CA MET A 249 -10.85 -4.45 -1.57
C MET A 249 -10.05 -4.37 -0.25
N ILE A 250 -10.71 -4.57 0.89
CA ILE A 250 -10.04 -4.59 2.20
C ILE A 250 -9.07 -5.79 2.27
N GLY A 251 -9.54 -6.98 1.93
CA GLY A 251 -8.77 -8.23 1.99
C GLY A 251 -7.68 -8.34 0.93
N GLY A 252 -7.94 -7.85 -0.28
CA GLY A 252 -7.07 -8.01 -1.45
C GLY A 252 -6.12 -6.85 -1.69
N PHE A 253 -6.40 -5.66 -1.17
CA PHE A 253 -5.59 -4.46 -1.42
C PHE A 253 -5.12 -3.79 -0.13
N PHE A 254 -6.05 -3.43 0.76
CA PHE A 254 -5.73 -2.61 1.94
C PHE A 254 -4.86 -3.35 2.97
N LEU A 255 -5.24 -4.58 3.33
CA LEU A 255 -4.51 -5.37 4.32
C LEU A 255 -3.09 -5.72 3.84
N PRO A 256 -2.88 -6.27 2.63
CA PRO A 256 -1.53 -6.54 2.12
C PRO A 256 -0.64 -5.30 2.04
N LEU A 257 -1.20 -4.15 1.65
CA LEU A 257 -0.51 -2.86 1.63
C LEU A 257 0.00 -2.49 3.03
N MET A 258 -0.87 -2.61 4.05
CA MET A 258 -0.53 -2.30 5.43
C MET A 258 0.48 -3.28 6.03
N TYR A 259 0.35 -4.58 5.74
CA TYR A 259 1.34 -5.59 6.14
C TYR A 259 2.71 -5.35 5.50
N GLY A 260 2.75 -4.94 4.23
CA GLY A 260 3.99 -4.54 3.54
C GLY A 260 4.65 -3.32 4.20
N ALA A 261 3.86 -2.28 4.52
CA ALA A 261 4.36 -1.12 5.28
C ALA A 261 4.94 -1.54 6.64
N LEU A 262 4.25 -2.41 7.37
CA LEU A 262 4.67 -2.91 8.67
C LEU A 262 5.99 -3.70 8.58
N GLY A 263 6.15 -4.54 7.56
CA GLY A 263 7.39 -5.26 7.29
C GLY A 263 8.57 -4.32 7.09
N THR A 264 8.38 -3.24 6.34
CA THR A 264 9.42 -2.22 6.17
C THR A 264 9.70 -1.46 7.46
N CYS A 265 8.68 -1.11 8.25
CA CYS A 265 8.88 -0.50 9.56
C CYS A 265 9.75 -1.39 10.46
N ALA A 266 9.50 -2.70 10.49
CA ALA A 266 10.32 -3.65 11.26
C ALA A 266 11.79 -3.66 10.80
N TYR A 267 12.03 -3.67 9.48
CA TYR A 267 13.39 -3.56 8.92
C TYR A 267 14.07 -2.24 9.34
N ILE A 268 13.36 -1.11 9.23
CA ILE A 268 13.90 0.21 9.57
C ILE A 268 14.24 0.27 11.06
N LEU A 269 13.34 -0.17 11.94
CA LEU A 269 13.59 -0.21 13.39
C LEU A 269 14.83 -1.05 13.72
N ARG A 270 14.96 -2.25 13.12
CA ARG A 270 16.13 -3.12 13.29
C ARG A 270 17.42 -2.43 12.83
N THR A 271 17.36 -1.74 11.70
CA THR A 271 18.50 -1.03 11.11
C THR A 271 18.93 0.14 11.98
N ILE A 272 17.97 0.95 12.43
CA ILE A 272 18.22 2.08 13.34
C ILE A 272 18.79 1.58 14.67
N TYR A 273 18.24 0.50 15.24
CA TYR A 273 18.77 -0.12 16.46
C TYR A 273 20.24 -0.53 16.27
N ALA A 274 20.57 -1.23 15.17
CA ALA A 274 21.95 -1.62 14.88
C ALA A 274 22.90 -0.43 14.71
N GLN A 275 22.45 0.65 14.06
CA GLN A 275 23.23 1.88 13.90
C GLN A 275 23.42 2.63 15.22
N MET A 276 22.42 2.63 16.11
CA MET A 276 22.54 3.21 17.45
C MET A 276 23.55 2.46 18.31
N VAL A 277 23.52 1.11 18.29
CA VAL A 277 24.51 0.28 18.99
C VAL A 277 25.92 0.57 18.49
N ARG A 278 26.08 0.77 17.18
CA ARG A 278 27.37 1.08 16.53
C ARG A 278 27.77 2.57 16.60
N ARG A 279 26.95 3.44 17.21
CA ARG A 279 27.14 4.90 17.29
C ARG A 279 27.37 5.60 15.94
N SER A 280 26.90 5.00 14.85
CA SER A 280 27.15 5.46 13.48
C SER A 280 25.88 5.99 12.80
N TYR A 281 24.90 6.45 13.59
CA TYR A 281 23.61 6.88 13.06
C TYR A 281 23.73 8.22 12.33
N ASP A 282 23.29 8.26 11.08
CA ASP A 282 23.21 9.49 10.28
C ASP A 282 21.75 9.87 10.03
N ALA A 283 21.32 10.97 10.64
CA ALA A 283 19.95 11.50 10.53
C ALA A 283 19.62 12.01 9.12
N ARG A 284 20.63 12.23 8.26
CA ARG A 284 20.44 12.76 6.90
C ARG A 284 19.81 11.74 5.95
N ARG A 285 19.80 10.45 6.31
CA ARG A 285 19.21 9.36 5.50
C ARG A 285 17.69 9.19 5.67
N GLY A 286 17.02 10.13 6.33
CA GLY A 286 15.57 10.07 6.56
C GLY A 286 14.72 9.88 5.30
N GLY A 287 15.16 10.44 4.16
CA GLY A 287 14.47 10.29 2.87
C GLY A 287 14.47 8.85 2.33
N GLU A 288 15.56 8.11 2.54
CA GLU A 288 15.68 6.71 2.10
C GLU A 288 14.63 5.82 2.80
N PHE A 289 14.36 6.10 4.09
CA PHE A 289 13.38 5.36 4.86
C PHE A 289 11.94 5.54 4.35
N ILE A 290 11.56 6.76 3.94
CA ILE A 290 10.22 7.04 3.41
C ILE A 290 10.01 6.30 2.08
N VAL A 291 10.97 6.41 1.17
CA VAL A 291 10.92 5.70 -0.12
C VAL A 291 10.81 4.19 0.11
N ARG A 292 11.56 3.67 1.08
CA ARG A 292 11.49 2.25 1.44
C ARG A 292 10.09 1.83 1.89
N ILE A 293 9.38 2.63 2.67
CA ILE A 293 8.01 2.31 3.12
C ILE A 293 7.04 2.21 1.94
N PHE A 294 7.12 3.14 0.97
CA PHE A 294 6.32 3.04 -0.26
C PHE A 294 6.64 1.79 -1.06
N LEU A 295 7.92 1.47 -1.17
CA LEU A 295 8.39 0.27 -1.85
C LEU A 295 7.91 -1.01 -1.13
N GLY A 296 7.84 -0.98 0.20
CA GLY A 296 7.23 -2.00 1.05
C GLY A 296 5.74 -2.18 0.83
N MET A 297 4.98 -1.07 0.79
CA MET A 297 3.55 -1.10 0.48
C MET A 297 3.27 -1.74 -0.88
N LEU A 298 4.04 -1.34 -1.90
CA LEU A 298 3.94 -1.95 -3.24
C LEU A 298 4.27 -3.44 -3.20
N SER A 299 5.35 -3.82 -2.51
CA SER A 299 5.75 -5.24 -2.38
C SER A 299 4.69 -6.12 -1.72
N GLY A 300 3.95 -5.59 -0.75
CA GLY A 300 2.86 -6.32 -0.09
C GLY A 300 1.71 -6.63 -1.05
N ILE A 301 1.32 -5.65 -1.86
CA ILE A 301 0.25 -5.81 -2.87
C ILE A 301 0.69 -6.72 -4.00
N THR A 302 1.92 -6.58 -4.50
CA THR A 302 2.42 -7.40 -5.61
C THR A 302 2.50 -8.88 -5.21
N LEU A 303 2.95 -9.19 -3.99
CA LEU A 303 2.95 -10.56 -3.49
C LEU A 303 1.55 -11.12 -3.31
N GLN A 304 0.60 -10.32 -2.82
CA GLN A 304 -0.80 -10.74 -2.74
C GLN A 304 -1.32 -11.13 -4.12
N TRP A 305 -1.14 -10.27 -5.12
CA TRP A 305 -1.71 -10.49 -6.45
C TRP A 305 -1.05 -11.64 -7.21
N LEU A 306 0.26 -11.82 -7.02
CA LEU A 306 1.04 -12.82 -7.76
C LEU A 306 0.94 -14.23 -7.15
N LEU A 307 0.82 -14.34 -5.82
CA LEU A 307 0.87 -15.64 -5.10
C LEU A 307 -0.49 -16.10 -4.58
N VAL A 308 -1.41 -15.19 -4.27
CA VAL A 308 -2.71 -15.53 -3.70
C VAL A 308 -3.75 -15.59 -4.81
N ARG A 309 -3.90 -16.76 -5.42
CA ARG A 309 -5.06 -17.08 -6.27
C ARG A 309 -6.17 -17.69 -5.40
N ASP A 310 -7.36 -17.11 -5.52
CA ASP A 310 -8.64 -17.65 -5.03
C ASP A 310 -8.68 -18.01 -3.53
N GLY A 311 -8.19 -17.11 -2.66
CA GLY A 311 -8.37 -17.22 -1.21
C GLY A 311 -7.70 -18.43 -0.55
N SER A 312 -6.91 -19.20 -1.30
CA SER A 312 -6.18 -20.37 -0.81
C SER A 312 -4.90 -19.96 -0.09
N THR A 313 -4.54 -20.70 0.95
CA THR A 313 -3.22 -20.60 1.57
C THR A 313 -2.17 -21.03 0.55
N VAL A 314 -1.05 -20.31 0.50
CA VAL A 314 0.06 -20.66 -0.39
C VAL A 314 0.62 -22.04 0.03
N PRO A 315 1.02 -22.90 -0.93
CA PRO A 315 1.63 -24.19 -0.62
C PRO A 315 2.74 -24.04 0.42
N GLY A 316 2.62 -24.77 1.55
CA GLY A 316 3.52 -24.66 2.69
C GLY A 316 2.95 -23.96 3.93
N GLY A 317 1.66 -23.60 3.94
CA GLY A 317 0.96 -23.09 5.14
C GLY A 317 1.28 -21.64 5.48
N ILE A 318 1.95 -20.92 4.59
CA ILE A 318 2.26 -19.49 4.77
C ILE A 318 0.99 -18.70 4.48
N THR A 319 0.58 -17.87 5.44
CA THR A 319 -0.60 -17.01 5.26
C THR A 319 -0.28 -15.83 4.33
N PRO A 320 -1.27 -15.34 3.57
CA PRO A 320 -1.13 -14.13 2.75
C PRO A 320 -0.54 -12.92 3.52
N ALA A 321 -0.93 -12.74 4.78
CA ALA A 321 -0.42 -11.68 5.64
C ALA A 321 1.09 -11.80 5.91
N VAL A 322 1.58 -13.02 6.16
CA VAL A 322 3.01 -13.27 6.39
C VAL A 322 3.81 -13.01 5.12
N LEU A 323 3.28 -13.38 3.94
CA LEU A 323 3.92 -13.06 2.67
C LEU A 323 4.02 -11.56 2.43
N ALA A 324 2.93 -10.81 2.62
CA ALA A 324 2.92 -9.37 2.46
C ALA A 324 3.90 -8.67 3.41
N PHE A 325 3.94 -9.11 4.68
CA PHE A 325 4.91 -8.63 5.66
C PHE A 325 6.35 -8.94 5.22
N LEU A 326 6.61 -10.17 4.77
CA LEU A 326 7.95 -10.59 4.34
C LEU A 326 8.42 -9.80 3.11
N GLY A 327 7.52 -9.53 2.16
CA GLY A 327 7.80 -8.66 1.02
C GLY A 327 8.27 -7.28 1.46
N GLY A 328 7.55 -6.68 2.41
CA GLY A 328 7.89 -5.38 2.98
C GLY A 328 9.19 -5.38 3.80
N TYR A 329 9.50 -6.48 4.48
CA TYR A 329 10.77 -6.60 5.22
C TYR A 329 11.97 -6.78 4.28
N SER A 330 11.78 -7.54 3.19
CA SER A 330 12.82 -7.96 2.25
C SER A 330 12.65 -7.33 0.86
N VAL A 331 12.28 -6.05 0.81
CA VAL A 331 11.95 -5.34 -0.44
C VAL A 331 13.03 -5.48 -1.52
N GLU A 332 14.30 -5.29 -1.16
CA GLU A 332 15.43 -5.41 -2.11
C GLU A 332 15.55 -6.81 -2.72
N LEU A 333 15.37 -7.85 -1.88
CA LEU A 333 15.42 -9.24 -2.32
C LEU A 333 14.24 -9.57 -3.23
N LEU A 334 13.06 -9.00 -2.95
CA LEU A 334 11.88 -9.18 -3.80
C LEU A 334 12.09 -8.57 -5.18
N PHE A 335 12.51 -7.30 -5.26
CA PHE A 335 12.75 -6.65 -6.56
C PHE A 335 13.86 -7.36 -7.34
N THR A 336 14.92 -7.80 -6.65
CA THR A 336 15.96 -8.63 -7.28
C THR A 336 15.40 -9.94 -7.84
N ALA A 337 14.48 -10.60 -7.12
CA ALA A 337 13.85 -11.83 -7.58
C ALA A 337 12.93 -11.58 -8.80
N ILE A 338 12.17 -10.49 -8.79
CA ILE A 338 11.31 -10.09 -9.92
C ILE A 338 12.16 -9.76 -11.14
N ASP A 339 13.25 -9.01 -10.98
CA ASP A 339 14.17 -8.66 -12.08
C ASP A 339 14.83 -9.91 -12.70
N ARG A 340 15.20 -10.90 -11.87
CA ARG A 340 15.70 -12.20 -12.33
C ARG A 340 14.63 -12.97 -13.13
N LEU A 341 13.39 -12.98 -12.65
CA LEU A 341 12.27 -13.62 -13.34
C LEU A 341 12.01 -12.95 -14.70
N LEU A 342 11.97 -11.61 -14.73
CA LEU A 342 11.80 -10.82 -15.95
C LEU A 342 12.94 -11.08 -16.94
N SER A 343 14.19 -11.17 -16.47
CA SER A 343 15.35 -11.47 -17.30
C SER A 343 15.27 -12.88 -17.89
N ALA A 344 14.77 -13.86 -17.14
CA ALA A 344 14.59 -15.23 -17.63
C ALA A 344 13.50 -15.33 -18.71
N VAL A 345 12.37 -14.63 -18.51
CA VAL A 345 11.25 -14.60 -19.47
C VAL A 345 11.62 -13.83 -20.73
N THR A 346 12.25 -12.66 -20.60
CA THR A 346 12.69 -11.86 -21.76
C THR A 346 13.89 -12.46 -22.49
N GLY A 347 14.80 -13.13 -21.77
CA GLY A 347 15.89 -13.91 -22.36
C GLY A 347 15.39 -15.06 -23.24
N SER A 348 14.30 -15.73 -22.84
CA SER A 348 13.68 -16.81 -23.61
C SER A 348 13.00 -16.31 -24.90
N MET A 349 12.51 -15.07 -24.94
CA MET A 349 11.93 -14.46 -26.15
C MET A 349 12.99 -14.01 -27.17
N LYS A 350 14.26 -13.85 -26.76
CA LYS A 350 15.35 -13.41 -27.65
C LYS A 350 16.06 -14.58 -28.36
N THR A 351 15.74 -15.82 -28.01
CA THR A 351 16.37 -17.04 -28.55
C THR A 351 15.52 -17.83 -29.57
N ALA A 352 14.51 -17.23 -30.20
CA ALA A 352 13.95 -17.81 -31.42
C ALA A 352 14.96 -17.57 -32.56
N PRO A 353 15.67 -18.60 -33.08
CA PRO A 353 16.60 -18.42 -34.17
C PRO A 353 15.79 -18.18 -35.45
N ALA A 354 16.17 -17.14 -36.19
CA ALA A 354 15.75 -16.97 -37.57
C ALA A 354 15.97 -18.29 -38.33
N GLU A 355 14.90 -18.78 -38.98
CA GLU A 355 14.96 -19.89 -39.91
C GLU A 355 16.19 -19.75 -40.82
N LYS A 356 17.06 -20.76 -40.77
CA LYS A 356 18.06 -20.98 -41.81
C LYS A 356 17.31 -21.12 -43.13
N GLY A 357 17.48 -20.15 -44.02
CA GLY A 357 17.08 -20.27 -45.41
C GLY A 357 17.64 -21.57 -46.00
N SER A 358 16.73 -22.45 -46.40
CA SER A 358 17.06 -23.64 -47.19
C SER A 358 17.53 -23.18 -48.59
N PRO A 359 18.66 -23.66 -49.12
CA PRO A 359 19.04 -23.38 -50.50
C PRO A 359 18.13 -24.17 -51.45
N ALA A 360 17.53 -23.47 -52.42
CA ALA A 360 16.77 -24.09 -53.51
C ALA A 360 17.66 -25.08 -54.30
N PRO A 361 17.12 -26.21 -54.80
CA PRO A 361 17.88 -27.11 -55.66
C PRO A 361 18.02 -26.51 -57.06
N VAL A 362 19.27 -26.40 -57.51
CA VAL A 362 19.66 -26.04 -58.87
C VAL A 362 19.37 -27.23 -59.79
N ASN A 363 18.51 -27.00 -60.79
CA ASN A 363 18.15 -27.95 -61.84
C ASN A 363 19.27 -28.02 -62.90
N PRO A 364 19.83 -29.18 -63.26
CA PRO A 364 20.84 -29.28 -64.30
C PRO A 364 20.23 -29.46 -65.70
N GLU A 365 20.84 -28.75 -66.66
CA GLU A 365 20.92 -29.02 -68.10
C GLU A 365 19.65 -29.04 -68.98
N ASN A 366 19.63 -28.09 -69.92
CA ASN A 366 19.51 -28.46 -71.33
C ASN A 366 20.12 -27.38 -72.26
N PRO A 367 21.29 -27.61 -72.90
CA PRO A 367 21.73 -26.81 -74.02
C PRO A 367 21.36 -27.46 -75.36
N ALA A 368 20.56 -26.72 -76.11
CA ALA A 368 20.55 -26.60 -77.57
C ALA A 368 20.32 -27.85 -78.45
N ALA A 369 19.23 -27.84 -79.20
CA ALA A 369 19.24 -28.35 -80.57
C ALA A 369 18.23 -27.59 -81.44
N GLY A 370 18.75 -26.78 -82.36
CA GLY A 370 18.10 -26.41 -83.60
C GLY A 370 19.05 -26.75 -84.74
N SER A 371 18.49 -27.27 -85.84
CA SER A 371 19.09 -27.65 -87.12
C SER A 371 19.80 -29.03 -87.21
N GLY A 372 19.22 -29.91 -88.03
CA GLY A 372 19.75 -31.23 -88.40
C GLY A 372 18.64 -32.25 -88.60
#